data_AF-A0AAD7H226-F1
#
_entry.id   AF-A0AAD7H226-F1
#
_cell.length_a   1.000
_cell.length_b   1.000
_cell.length_c   1.000
_cell.angle_alpha   90.00
_cell.angle_beta   90.00
_cell.angle_gamma   90.00
#
_symmetry.space_group_name_H-M   'P 1'
#
loop_
_entity.id
_entity.type
_entity.pdbx_description
1 polymer ?
#
loop_
_entity_poly.entity_id
_entity_poly.type
_entity_poly.pdbx_seq_one_letter_code
_entity_poly.pdbx_strand_id
1 'polypeptide(L)'
;MSKKKGNLDPAFARFINPSNGARINLFTTKTDKGEADACRTCGITAKGLKAQTPSSVLMCCNVCRKNGVRVLYCSKDCQKVDYKQGKPPSRPPHKASCGKTHVDPAFDEEALRVVHNALDRDALRLYTTTPTTALQAQVDFLGRNPEAHYGFARENGKYIPHQIQDQGGVLFLQMRKEALEEWNLASIAVMERLLLFFIYPTDVYKGGDYVWQLEREYEVDLDECHRLLVESKRHQDLVNAWFEWVRPRIRDNDPTRGVRFQMPWYYLLGRQGEFIHPKLLPLIEEIMES
;
A
#
# COMPACT_ATOMS: atom_id res chain seq x y z
N MET A 1 40.09 20.71 -41.36
CA MET A 1 39.12 19.93 -40.55
C MET A 1 38.97 20.62 -39.20
N SER A 2 37.94 21.46 -39.07
CA SER A 2 37.73 22.36 -37.92
C SER A 2 36.75 21.71 -36.94
N LYS A 3 37.22 21.41 -35.72
CA LYS A 3 36.39 20.81 -34.65
C LYS A 3 35.58 21.92 -33.97
N LYS A 4 34.28 21.99 -34.27
CA LYS A 4 33.33 22.83 -33.51
C LYS A 4 33.18 22.25 -32.09
N LYS A 5 33.63 23.01 -31.09
CA LYS A 5 33.26 22.81 -29.68
C LYS A 5 31.87 23.40 -29.48
N GLY A 6 30.90 22.56 -29.12
CA GLY A 6 29.58 23.02 -28.69
C GLY A 6 29.68 23.68 -27.32
N ASN A 7 29.32 24.96 -27.23
CA ASN A 7 29.13 25.66 -25.97
C ASN A 7 27.84 25.15 -25.33
N LEU A 8 27.96 24.62 -24.10
CA LEU A 8 26.84 24.33 -23.23
C LEU A 8 26.37 25.62 -22.54
N ASP A 9 25.06 25.71 -22.35
CA ASP A 9 24.31 26.83 -21.79
C ASP A 9 24.72 27.13 -20.32
N PRO A 10 25.06 28.39 -19.97
CA PRO A 10 25.47 28.78 -18.62
C PRO A 10 24.36 28.74 -17.57
N ALA A 11 23.12 28.35 -17.91
CA ALA A 11 22.02 28.23 -16.95
C ALA A 11 22.04 26.95 -16.07
N PHE A 12 22.94 25.99 -16.33
CA PHE A 12 22.94 24.66 -15.67
C PHE A 12 23.98 24.47 -14.54
N ALA A 13 24.75 25.51 -14.19
CA ALA A 13 25.91 25.41 -13.28
C ALA A 13 25.68 25.99 -11.86
N ARG A 14 24.45 25.95 -11.35
CA ARG A 14 24.16 26.27 -9.94
C ARG A 14 23.27 25.16 -9.38
N PHE A 15 23.51 24.76 -8.14
CA PHE A 15 22.99 23.55 -7.45
C PHE A 15 23.83 22.30 -7.79
N ILE A 16 24.65 21.67 -6.93
CA ILE A 16 24.76 21.61 -5.47
C ILE A 16 26.22 21.24 -5.11
N ASN A 17 26.75 21.88 -4.07
CA ASN A 17 27.98 21.55 -3.37
C ASN A 17 27.59 20.80 -2.07
N PRO A 18 28.03 19.55 -1.80
CA PRO A 18 27.76 18.89 -0.53
C PRO A 18 28.99 18.98 0.38
N SER A 19 29.18 20.12 1.01
CA SER A 19 30.04 20.24 2.19
C SER A 19 29.41 21.20 3.18
N ASN A 20 28.52 20.65 4.02
CA ASN A 20 28.32 21.12 5.39
C ASN A 20 27.40 20.16 6.16
N GLY A 21 27.94 19.62 7.26
CA GLY A 21 27.19 18.80 8.20
C GLY A 21 26.11 19.63 8.90
N ALA A 22 24.86 19.30 8.62
CA ALA A 22 23.73 19.71 9.42
C ALA A 22 23.13 18.46 10.09
N ARG A 23 23.28 18.37 11.40
CA ARG A 23 22.49 17.46 12.24
C ARG A 23 21.04 17.95 12.22
N ILE A 24 20.21 17.33 11.40
CA ILE A 24 18.78 17.63 11.35
C ILE A 24 18.06 16.70 12.33
N ASN A 25 17.53 17.28 13.40
CA ASN A 25 16.51 16.66 14.25
C ASN A 25 15.16 16.73 13.51
N LEU A 26 14.73 15.62 12.91
CA LEU A 26 13.39 15.39 12.35
C LEU A 26 13.11 13.88 12.58
N PHE A 27 12.01 13.36 13.13
CA PHE A 27 10.60 13.74 13.03
C PHE A 27 9.81 13.25 14.25
N THR A 28 8.89 14.09 14.73
CA THR A 28 7.61 13.63 15.30
C THR A 28 6.61 13.52 14.14
N THR A 29 6.26 12.30 13.73
CA THR A 29 5.20 12.10 12.74
C THR A 29 3.84 12.35 13.38
N LYS A 30 3.08 13.28 12.78
CA LYS A 30 1.65 13.47 13.03
C LYS A 30 0.91 12.35 12.30
N THR A 31 0.14 11.56 13.04
CA THR A 31 -0.82 10.61 12.47
C THR A 31 -2.13 11.35 12.22
N ASP A 32 -2.59 11.37 10.97
CA ASP A 32 -3.89 11.92 10.62
C ASP A 32 -5.01 11.01 11.14
N LYS A 33 -5.93 11.61 11.91
CA LYS A 33 -7.11 11.02 12.57
C LYS A 33 -6.85 10.11 13.80
N GLY A 34 -6.26 10.69 14.84
CA GLY A 34 -7.01 10.86 16.09
C GLY A 34 -7.03 9.75 17.14
N GLU A 35 -6.26 8.66 17.03
CA GLU A 35 -5.92 7.91 18.26
C GLU A 35 -4.93 8.77 19.05
N ALA A 36 -5.46 9.47 20.05
CA ALA A 36 -4.65 10.28 20.96
C ALA A 36 -3.55 9.39 21.55
N ASP A 37 -2.29 9.83 21.48
CA ASP A 37 -1.16 9.20 22.16
C ASP A 37 -1.58 8.83 23.59
N ALA A 38 -1.77 7.53 23.85
CA ALA A 38 -2.31 7.04 25.10
C ALA A 38 -1.46 5.90 25.65
N CYS A 39 -1.47 5.77 26.98
CA CYS A 39 -0.84 4.65 27.65
C CYS A 39 -1.50 3.35 27.20
N ARG A 40 -0.70 2.44 26.65
CA ARG A 40 -1.14 1.14 26.16
C ARG A 40 -1.87 0.30 27.21
N THR A 41 -1.52 0.49 28.49
CA THR A 41 -2.01 -0.30 29.62
C THR A 41 -3.30 0.25 30.24
N CYS A 42 -3.36 1.57 30.48
CA CYS A 42 -4.47 2.19 31.23
C CYS A 42 -5.29 3.20 30.40
N GLY A 43 -4.93 3.44 29.15
CA GLY A 43 -5.66 4.33 28.25
C GLY A 43 -5.50 5.83 28.53
N ILE A 44 -4.73 6.25 29.54
CA ILE A 44 -4.53 7.68 29.80
C ILE A 44 -3.85 8.36 28.61
N THR A 45 -4.48 9.38 28.07
CA THR A 45 -3.94 10.15 26.94
C THR A 45 -2.83 11.08 27.39
N ALA A 46 -1.99 11.56 26.47
CA ALA A 46 -0.98 12.57 26.76
C ALA A 46 -1.58 13.84 27.39
N LYS A 47 -2.79 14.24 26.96
CA LYS A 47 -3.55 15.35 27.56
C LYS A 47 -3.97 15.03 29.00
N GLY A 48 -4.49 13.82 29.24
CA GLY A 48 -4.85 13.36 30.58
C GLY A 48 -3.65 13.27 31.52
N LEU A 49 -2.50 12.79 31.02
CA LEU A 49 -1.27 12.72 31.79
C LEU A 49 -0.76 14.12 32.17
N LYS A 50 -0.73 15.06 31.23
CA LYS A 50 -0.36 16.46 31.52
C LYS A 50 -1.28 17.14 32.52
N ALA A 51 -2.58 16.79 32.53
CA ALA A 51 -3.52 17.32 33.52
C ALA A 51 -3.22 16.81 34.95
N GLN A 52 -2.71 15.59 35.09
CA GLN A 52 -2.33 15.01 36.39
C GLN A 52 -0.94 15.47 36.83
N THR A 53 0.01 15.49 35.90
CA THR A 53 1.41 15.84 36.14
C THR A 53 1.93 16.67 34.96
N PRO A 54 1.93 18.02 35.05
CA PRO A 54 2.21 18.92 33.92
C PRO A 54 3.54 18.70 33.18
N SER A 55 4.55 18.18 33.86
CA SER A 55 5.88 17.88 33.31
C SER A 55 6.04 16.46 32.78
N SER A 56 5.05 15.57 32.96
CA SER A 56 5.16 14.18 32.53
C SER A 56 4.83 14.01 31.04
N VAL A 57 5.58 13.11 30.40
CA VAL A 57 5.36 12.68 29.02
C VAL A 57 5.21 11.17 28.98
N LEU A 58 4.49 10.67 27.98
CA LEU A 58 4.41 9.24 27.75
C LEU A 58 5.79 8.69 27.37
N MET A 59 6.14 7.54 27.94
CA MET A 59 7.40 6.87 27.72
C MET A 59 7.24 5.70 26.75
N CYS A 60 8.27 5.42 25.96
CA CYS A 60 8.35 4.26 25.07
C CYS A 60 9.48 3.34 25.51
N CYS A 61 9.32 2.04 25.30
CA CYS A 61 10.38 1.05 25.49
C CYS A 61 11.60 1.37 24.62
N ASN A 62 12.82 1.23 25.15
CA ASN A 62 14.05 1.51 24.39
C ASN A 62 14.19 0.68 23.11
N VAL A 63 13.77 -0.59 23.15
CA VAL A 63 13.82 -1.49 22.00
C VAL A 63 12.82 -1.03 20.93
N CYS A 64 11.56 -0.79 21.30
CA CYS A 64 10.54 -0.30 20.37
C CYS A 64 10.90 1.08 19.81
N ARG A 65 11.48 1.98 20.62
CA ARG A 65 11.97 3.28 20.18
C ARG A 65 13.07 3.15 19.11
N LYS A 66 14.02 2.23 19.29
CA LYS A 66 15.07 1.94 18.29
C LYS A 66 14.48 1.38 16.99
N ASN A 67 13.43 0.57 17.09
CA ASN A 67 12.77 -0.07 15.94
C ASN A 67 11.65 0.79 15.31
N GLY A 68 11.47 2.04 15.73
CA GLY A 68 10.39 2.91 15.21
C GLY A 68 8.98 2.55 15.66
N VAL A 69 8.78 1.54 16.51
CA VAL A 69 7.47 1.09 16.98
C VAL A 69 6.97 2.01 18.10
N ARG A 70 5.82 2.67 17.89
CA ARG A 70 5.18 3.57 18.87
C ARG A 70 4.31 2.79 19.86
N VAL A 71 4.91 2.37 20.97
CA VAL A 71 4.19 1.84 22.14
C VAL A 71 4.46 2.71 23.36
N LEU A 72 3.42 3.37 23.86
CA LEU A 72 3.51 4.43 24.87
C LEU A 72 2.96 4.00 26.24
N TYR A 73 3.55 4.49 27.32
CA TYR A 73 3.18 4.22 28.71
C TYR A 73 3.25 5.48 29.56
N CYS A 74 2.31 5.66 30.49
CA CYS A 74 2.38 6.76 31.46
C CYS A 74 3.38 6.52 32.60
N SER A 75 3.76 5.26 32.86
CA SER A 75 4.70 4.91 33.93
C SER A 75 5.47 3.63 33.62
N LYS A 76 6.60 3.42 34.30
CA LYS A 76 7.36 2.15 34.21
C LYS A 76 6.53 0.96 34.72
N ASP A 77 5.59 1.19 35.63
CA ASP A 77 4.75 0.12 36.16
C ASP A 77 3.68 -0.32 35.17
N CYS A 78 3.06 0.62 34.43
CA CYS A 78 2.21 0.28 33.30
C CYS A 78 2.97 -0.55 32.25
N GLN A 79 4.20 -0.13 31.92
CA GLN A 79 5.07 -0.89 31.02
C GLN A 79 5.34 -2.31 31.54
N LYS A 80 5.71 -2.49 32.82
CA LYS A 80 5.96 -3.81 33.41
C LYS A 80 4.73 -4.71 33.39
N VAL A 81 3.54 -4.17 33.68
CA VAL A 81 2.28 -4.90 33.66
C VAL A 81 1.98 -5.39 32.24
N ASP A 82 2.03 -4.49 31.26
CA ASP A 82 1.79 -4.85 29.85
C ASP A 82 2.85 -5.83 29.31
N TYR A 83 4.11 -5.70 29.75
CA TYR A 83 5.17 -6.63 29.39
C TYR A 83 4.91 -8.07 29.84
N LYS A 84 4.38 -8.25 31.05
CA LYS A 84 4.13 -9.58 31.61
C LYS A 84 2.78 -10.15 31.19
N GLN A 85 1.73 -9.33 31.28
CA GLN A 85 0.34 -9.79 31.27
C GLN A 85 -0.42 -9.41 29.98
N GLY A 86 -0.07 -8.30 29.32
CA GLY A 86 -0.91 -7.71 28.28
C GLY A 86 -2.21 -7.16 28.88
N LYS A 87 -2.33 -5.83 28.94
CA LYS A 87 -3.59 -5.20 29.38
C LYS A 87 -4.10 -4.24 28.31
N PRO A 88 -5.39 -4.32 27.94
CA PRO A 88 -6.42 -5.26 28.40
C PRO A 88 -6.12 -6.74 28.03
N PRO A 89 -6.75 -7.75 28.69
CA PRO A 89 -6.46 -9.17 28.45
C PRO A 89 -6.68 -9.63 27.01
N SER A 90 -7.48 -8.90 26.24
CA SER A 90 -7.71 -9.12 24.81
C SER A 90 -6.49 -8.78 23.93
N ARG A 91 -5.44 -8.16 24.50
CA ARG A 91 -4.23 -7.74 23.78
C ARG A 91 -3.03 -8.58 24.23
N PRO A 92 -2.21 -9.08 23.29
CA PRO A 92 -1.02 -9.85 23.65
C PRO A 92 -0.01 -9.00 24.45
N PRO A 93 0.69 -9.60 25.44
CA PRO A 93 1.72 -8.93 26.22
C PRO A 93 2.79 -8.26 25.36
N HIS A 94 3.32 -7.11 25.78
CA HIS A 94 4.37 -6.38 25.03
C HIS A 94 5.57 -7.27 24.71
N LYS A 95 5.97 -8.20 25.59
CA LYS A 95 7.10 -9.12 25.32
C LYS A 95 6.90 -9.98 24.06
N ALA A 96 5.65 -10.22 23.64
CA ALA A 96 5.36 -11.00 22.45
C ALA A 96 5.65 -10.24 21.15
N SER A 97 5.70 -8.89 21.20
CA SER A 97 5.94 -8.00 20.07
C SER A 97 7.23 -7.17 20.18
N CYS A 98 7.79 -7.02 21.38
CA CYS A 98 9.01 -6.25 21.65
C CYS A 98 10.23 -6.84 20.92
N GLY A 99 11.00 -6.00 20.23
CA GLY A 99 12.25 -6.41 19.60
C GLY A 99 12.08 -7.23 18.32
N LYS A 100 10.87 -7.73 18.05
CA LYS A 100 10.49 -8.01 16.68
C LYS A 100 10.57 -6.67 15.96
N THR A 101 11.34 -6.61 14.90
CA THR A 101 10.93 -5.75 13.79
C THR A 101 9.52 -6.22 13.50
N HIS A 102 8.53 -5.50 14.06
CA HIS A 102 7.45 -5.12 13.19
C HIS A 102 8.22 -4.49 12.03
N VAL A 103 8.44 -5.29 10.99
CA VAL A 103 8.22 -4.77 9.67
C VAL A 103 6.79 -4.28 9.79
N ASP A 104 6.66 -3.06 10.32
CA ASP A 104 5.62 -2.20 9.92
C ASP A 104 5.74 -2.32 8.41
N PRO A 105 4.72 -2.76 7.67
CA PRO A 105 4.68 -2.42 6.27
C PRO A 105 4.53 -0.89 6.16
N ALA A 106 5.28 -0.08 6.92
CA ALA A 106 5.98 1.06 6.38
C ALA A 106 6.94 0.46 5.34
N PHE A 107 6.49 0.21 4.10
CA PHE A 107 6.01 1.26 3.20
C PHE A 107 6.74 2.56 3.51
N ASP A 108 8.03 2.44 3.24
CA ASP A 108 8.94 3.55 3.15
C ASP A 108 8.37 4.54 2.14
N GLU A 109 8.06 5.75 2.60
CA GLU A 109 7.74 6.86 1.71
C GLU A 109 8.89 7.08 0.70
N GLU A 110 10.12 6.70 1.08
CA GLU A 110 11.26 6.62 0.16
C GLU A 110 11.15 5.44 -0.80
N ALA A 111 10.55 4.28 -0.46
CA ALA A 111 10.27 3.22 -1.43
C ALA A 111 9.17 3.65 -2.42
N LEU A 112 8.14 4.37 -1.98
CA LEU A 112 7.17 5.02 -2.86
C LEU A 112 7.84 6.04 -3.78
N ARG A 113 8.69 6.90 -3.23
CA ARG A 113 9.45 7.89 -3.98
C ARG A 113 10.47 7.23 -4.91
N VAL A 114 11.09 6.13 -4.51
CA VAL A 114 12.02 5.32 -5.32
C VAL A 114 11.27 4.58 -6.41
N VAL A 115 10.06 4.07 -6.18
CA VAL A 115 9.21 3.47 -7.22
C VAL A 115 8.79 4.56 -8.22
N HIS A 116 8.29 5.71 -7.74
CA HIS A 116 7.96 6.85 -8.61
C HIS A 116 9.18 7.37 -9.39
N ASN A 117 10.34 7.50 -8.75
CA ASN A 117 11.58 7.95 -9.40
C ASN A 117 12.20 6.87 -10.33
N ALA A 118 12.04 5.58 -10.01
CA ALA A 118 12.52 4.47 -10.85
C ALA A 118 11.69 4.37 -12.13
N LEU A 119 10.37 4.57 -12.02
CA LEU A 119 9.46 4.68 -13.16
C LEU A 119 9.79 5.89 -14.07
N ASP A 120 10.42 6.94 -13.53
CA ASP A 120 10.66 8.20 -14.24
C ASP A 120 11.92 8.19 -15.14
N ARG A 121 12.90 7.28 -14.93
CA ARG A 121 14.13 7.25 -15.77
C ARG A 121 14.79 5.90 -16.05
N ASP A 122 14.63 4.87 -15.22
CA ASP A 122 15.43 3.62 -15.34
C ASP A 122 14.59 2.33 -15.46
N ALA A 123 13.29 2.33 -15.12
CA ALA A 123 12.41 1.17 -15.28
C ALA A 123 12.27 0.71 -16.76
N LEU A 124 12.46 1.64 -17.71
CA LEU A 124 12.49 1.36 -19.15
C LEU A 124 13.70 0.50 -19.59
N ARG A 125 14.74 0.38 -18.77
CA ARG A 125 15.94 -0.44 -19.07
C ARG A 125 15.87 -1.87 -18.56
N LEU A 126 14.90 -2.20 -17.70
CA LEU A 126 14.80 -3.52 -17.06
C LEU A 126 13.90 -4.51 -17.80
N TYR A 127 13.26 -4.09 -18.90
CA TYR A 127 12.54 -5.05 -19.72
C TYR A 127 13.54 -6.00 -20.40
N THR A 128 13.47 -7.28 -20.03
CA THR A 128 14.19 -8.36 -20.73
C THR A 128 13.64 -8.60 -22.14
N THR A 129 12.47 -8.03 -22.44
CA THR A 129 11.77 -8.00 -23.73
C THR A 129 11.48 -6.55 -24.14
N THR A 130 11.09 -6.29 -25.39
CA THR A 130 10.59 -4.95 -25.73
C THR A 130 9.20 -4.78 -25.11
N PRO A 131 8.92 -3.72 -24.32
CA PRO A 131 7.59 -3.53 -23.75
C PRO A 131 6.53 -3.49 -24.85
N THR A 132 5.36 -4.06 -24.57
CA THR A 132 4.23 -4.04 -25.50
C THR A 132 3.83 -2.60 -25.81
N THR A 133 3.23 -2.36 -26.98
CA THR A 133 2.75 -1.00 -27.31
C THR A 133 1.72 -0.49 -26.30
N ALA A 134 0.89 -1.38 -25.74
CA ALA A 134 -0.09 -1.02 -24.71
C ALA A 134 0.59 -0.62 -23.41
N LEU A 135 1.60 -1.37 -22.97
CA LEU A 135 2.34 -1.06 -21.75
C LEU A 135 3.17 0.21 -21.88
N GLN A 136 3.81 0.41 -23.03
CA GLN A 136 4.52 1.66 -23.30
C GLN A 136 3.57 2.86 -23.25
N ALA A 137 2.37 2.76 -23.85
CA ALA A 137 1.37 3.81 -23.78
C ALA A 137 0.92 4.10 -22.34
N GLN A 138 0.80 3.06 -21.50
CA GLN A 138 0.48 3.19 -20.09
C GLN A 138 1.62 3.87 -19.30
N VAL A 139 2.87 3.53 -19.56
CA VAL A 139 4.05 4.18 -18.96
C VAL A 139 4.11 5.66 -19.36
N ASP A 140 3.95 5.97 -20.65
CA ASP A 140 3.95 7.34 -21.18
C ASP A 140 2.78 8.18 -20.64
N PHE A 141 1.63 7.56 -20.41
CA PHE A 141 0.49 8.23 -19.78
C PHE A 141 0.83 8.62 -18.34
N LEU A 142 1.39 7.70 -17.55
CA LEU A 142 1.66 7.94 -16.14
C LEU A 142 2.86 8.85 -15.90
N GLY A 143 3.85 8.85 -16.79
CA GLY A 143 4.91 9.87 -16.78
C GLY A 143 4.38 11.30 -16.96
N ARG A 144 3.21 11.47 -17.59
CA ARG A 144 2.50 12.76 -17.72
C ARG A 144 1.49 13.04 -16.61
N ASN A 145 1.13 12.04 -15.80
CA ASN A 145 0.13 12.11 -14.73
C ASN A 145 0.70 11.41 -13.49
N PRO A 146 1.74 11.98 -12.85
CA PRO A 146 2.51 11.31 -11.79
C PRO A 146 1.68 11.03 -10.54
N GLU A 147 0.54 11.70 -10.37
CA GLU A 147 -0.40 11.47 -9.29
C GLU A 147 -1.24 10.22 -9.50
N ALA A 148 -1.32 9.66 -10.72
CA ALA A 148 -2.10 8.46 -11.01
C ALA A 148 -1.30 7.18 -10.74
N HIS A 149 -1.96 6.16 -10.17
CA HIS A 149 -1.36 4.84 -9.98
C HIS A 149 -1.56 3.95 -11.21
N TYR A 150 -2.67 4.15 -11.93
CA TYR A 150 -3.04 3.41 -13.12
C TYR A 150 -3.82 4.30 -14.08
N GLY A 151 -3.68 4.07 -15.39
CA GLY A 151 -4.50 4.73 -16.40
C GLY A 151 -5.46 3.73 -17.02
N PHE A 152 -6.75 4.00 -17.03
CA PHE A 152 -7.69 3.13 -17.74
C PHE A 152 -7.90 3.61 -19.17
N ALA A 153 -7.61 2.76 -20.14
CA ALA A 153 -7.78 3.07 -21.56
C ALA A 153 -9.27 3.00 -21.95
N ARG A 154 -9.74 4.04 -22.65
CA ARG A 154 -11.05 4.06 -23.31
C ARG A 154 -10.93 3.57 -24.75
N GLU A 155 -12.06 3.20 -25.35
CA GLU A 155 -12.15 2.80 -26.76
C GLU A 155 -11.56 3.83 -27.75
N ASN A 156 -11.58 5.12 -27.40
CA ASN A 156 -11.01 6.19 -28.21
C ASN A 156 -9.50 6.41 -27.99
N GLY A 157 -8.82 5.51 -27.28
CA GLY A 157 -7.38 5.59 -26.96
C GLY A 157 -7.02 6.61 -25.89
N LYS A 158 -7.98 7.32 -25.29
CA LYS A 158 -7.72 8.21 -24.16
C LYS A 158 -7.65 7.41 -22.86
N TYR A 159 -6.72 7.80 -22.00
CA TYR A 159 -6.59 7.24 -20.66
C TYR A 159 -7.29 8.11 -19.62
N ILE A 160 -7.93 7.48 -18.64
CA ILE A 160 -8.43 8.15 -17.43
C ILE A 160 -7.45 7.88 -16.28
N PRO A 161 -6.93 8.92 -15.61
CA PRO A 161 -6.08 8.71 -14.44
C PRO A 161 -6.90 8.11 -13.31
N HIS A 162 -6.35 7.09 -12.65
CA HIS A 162 -6.94 6.49 -11.48
C HIS A 162 -5.95 6.46 -10.32
N GLN A 163 -6.43 6.94 -9.18
CA GLN A 163 -5.72 6.91 -7.91
C GLN A 163 -6.33 5.82 -7.03
N ILE A 164 -5.50 4.83 -6.75
CA ILE A 164 -5.81 3.82 -5.74
C ILE A 164 -5.46 4.40 -4.37
N GLN A 165 -6.44 4.53 -3.48
CA GLN A 165 -6.25 5.21 -2.20
C GLN A 165 -5.52 4.35 -1.17
N ASP A 166 -4.95 5.03 -0.17
CA ASP A 166 -4.38 4.45 1.04
C ASP A 166 -3.35 3.33 0.77
N GLN A 167 -3.31 2.31 1.63
CA GLN A 167 -2.39 1.16 1.53
C GLN A 167 -2.60 0.34 0.25
N GLY A 168 -3.78 0.41 -0.36
CA GLY A 168 -4.06 -0.25 -1.63
C GLY A 168 -3.20 0.31 -2.76
N GLY A 169 -2.99 1.64 -2.78
CA GLY A 169 -2.17 2.29 -3.82
C GLY A 169 -0.71 1.89 -3.72
N VAL A 170 -0.22 1.77 -2.49
CA VAL A 170 1.17 1.41 -2.27
C VAL A 170 1.46 -0.05 -2.61
N LEU A 171 0.56 -0.95 -2.22
CA LEU A 171 0.63 -2.35 -2.64
C LEU A 171 0.55 -2.48 -4.17
N PHE A 172 -0.34 -1.72 -4.81
CA PHE A 172 -0.46 -1.72 -6.26
C PHE A 172 0.83 -1.32 -6.97
N LEU A 173 1.44 -0.21 -6.56
CA LEU A 173 2.70 0.27 -7.14
C LEU A 173 3.85 -0.73 -6.93
N GLN A 174 3.92 -1.37 -5.76
CA GLN A 174 4.91 -2.41 -5.49
C GLN A 174 4.71 -3.63 -6.40
N MET A 175 3.48 -4.13 -6.53
CA MET A 175 3.18 -5.26 -7.42
C MET A 175 3.44 -4.92 -8.88
N ARG A 176 3.16 -3.68 -9.28
CA ARG A 176 3.47 -3.22 -10.63
C ARG A 176 4.97 -3.18 -10.90
N LYS A 177 5.76 -2.72 -9.93
CA LYS A 177 7.22 -2.77 -10.04
C LYS A 177 7.70 -4.21 -10.23
N GLU A 178 7.24 -5.15 -9.41
CA GLU A 178 7.59 -6.57 -9.53
C GLU A 178 7.14 -7.17 -10.87
N ALA A 179 5.95 -6.81 -11.36
CA ALA A 179 5.47 -7.22 -12.68
C ALA A 179 6.34 -6.68 -13.82
N LEU A 180 6.82 -5.43 -13.72
CA LEU A 180 7.62 -4.78 -14.76
C LEU A 180 9.09 -5.21 -14.75
N GLU A 181 9.72 -5.27 -13.59
CA GLU A 181 11.15 -5.52 -13.45
C GLU A 181 11.48 -7.02 -13.42
N GLU A 182 10.60 -7.84 -12.84
CA GLU A 182 10.87 -9.27 -12.61
C GLU A 182 9.97 -10.19 -13.45
N TRP A 183 9.05 -9.62 -14.25
CA TRP A 183 8.03 -10.39 -14.98
C TRP A 183 7.21 -11.32 -14.06
N ASN A 184 6.88 -10.84 -12.87
CA ASN A 184 6.20 -11.64 -11.86
C ASN A 184 4.68 -11.71 -12.13
N LEU A 185 4.25 -12.83 -12.73
CA LEU A 185 2.85 -13.08 -13.09
C LEU A 185 1.88 -13.05 -11.90
N ALA A 186 2.32 -13.51 -10.72
CA ALA A 186 1.49 -13.45 -9.52
C ALA A 186 1.25 -12.01 -9.08
N SER A 187 2.22 -11.10 -9.28
CA SER A 187 2.04 -9.67 -9.00
C SER A 187 0.99 -9.03 -9.93
N ILE A 188 0.92 -9.45 -11.21
CA ILE A 188 -0.12 -8.99 -12.15
C ILE A 188 -1.52 -9.40 -11.65
N ALA A 189 -1.67 -10.63 -11.15
CA ALA A 189 -2.93 -11.09 -10.55
C ALA A 189 -3.32 -10.28 -9.30
N VAL A 190 -2.35 -9.88 -8.47
CA VAL A 190 -2.62 -8.99 -7.32
C VAL A 190 -3.06 -7.61 -7.79
N MET A 191 -2.42 -7.05 -8.82
CA MET A 191 -2.82 -5.78 -9.42
C MET A 191 -4.27 -5.81 -9.91
N GLU A 192 -4.67 -6.87 -10.62
CA GLU A 192 -6.05 -7.09 -11.11
C GLU A 192 -7.05 -7.04 -9.96
N ARG A 193 -6.79 -7.78 -8.87
CA ARG A 193 -7.68 -7.79 -7.68
C ARG A 193 -7.81 -6.44 -7.01
N LEU A 194 -6.71 -5.69 -6.94
CA LEU A 194 -6.74 -4.33 -6.41
C LEU A 194 -7.60 -3.43 -7.31
N LEU A 195 -7.36 -3.44 -8.62
CA LEU A 195 -8.14 -2.62 -9.57
C LEU A 195 -9.63 -2.93 -9.49
N LEU A 196 -10.01 -4.21 -9.47
CA LEU A 196 -11.39 -4.63 -9.32
C LEU A 196 -12.06 -3.98 -8.09
N PHE A 197 -11.37 -3.95 -6.96
CA PHE A 197 -11.91 -3.39 -5.73
C PHE A 197 -12.17 -1.88 -5.82
N PHE A 198 -11.28 -1.13 -6.48
CA PHE A 198 -11.35 0.34 -6.53
C PHE A 198 -12.16 0.89 -7.71
N ILE A 199 -12.43 0.10 -8.74
CA ILE A 199 -13.26 0.50 -9.89
C ILE A 199 -14.76 0.49 -9.55
N TYR A 200 -15.17 -0.33 -8.58
CA TYR A 200 -16.55 -0.78 -8.44
C TYR A 200 -17.65 0.27 -8.13
N PRO A 201 -17.39 1.50 -7.66
CA PRO A 201 -18.47 2.49 -7.57
C PRO A 201 -18.52 3.48 -8.74
N THR A 202 -17.69 3.34 -9.77
CA THR A 202 -17.69 4.30 -10.90
C THR A 202 -18.40 3.73 -12.12
N ASP A 203 -19.53 4.34 -12.52
CA ASP A 203 -20.28 4.06 -13.77
C ASP A 203 -19.43 4.17 -15.06
N VAL A 204 -18.15 4.53 -14.91
CA VAL A 204 -17.21 4.83 -15.98
C VAL A 204 -16.68 3.55 -16.63
N TYR A 205 -16.74 2.40 -15.97
CA TYR A 205 -16.25 1.13 -16.52
C TYR A 205 -17.26 0.00 -16.34
N LYS A 206 -17.63 -0.65 -17.45
CA LYS A 206 -18.44 -1.86 -17.45
C LYS A 206 -17.56 -3.05 -17.03
N GLY A 207 -17.22 -3.13 -15.75
CA GLY A 207 -16.83 -4.37 -15.03
C GLY A 207 -15.72 -5.29 -15.57
N GLY A 208 -15.05 -5.00 -16.69
CA GLY A 208 -14.09 -5.95 -17.28
C GLY A 208 -13.07 -5.38 -18.25
N ASP A 209 -13.19 -4.10 -18.64
CA ASP A 209 -12.27 -3.49 -19.62
C ASP A 209 -10.81 -3.46 -19.11
N TYR A 210 -10.61 -3.39 -17.79
CA TYR A 210 -9.28 -3.39 -17.18
C TYR A 210 -8.57 -4.75 -17.26
N VAL A 211 -9.31 -5.86 -17.30
CA VAL A 211 -8.75 -7.21 -17.48
C VAL A 211 -8.08 -7.29 -18.84
N TRP A 212 -8.84 -6.97 -19.89
CA TRP A 212 -8.31 -6.98 -21.26
C TRP A 212 -7.13 -6.02 -21.42
N GLN A 213 -7.19 -4.87 -20.75
CA GLN A 213 -6.07 -3.93 -20.74
C GLN A 213 -4.82 -4.55 -20.10
N LEU A 214 -4.92 -5.20 -18.93
CA LEU A 214 -3.78 -5.86 -18.29
C LEU A 214 -3.20 -6.99 -19.15
N GLU A 215 -4.06 -7.84 -19.74
CA GLU A 215 -3.64 -8.92 -20.65
C GLU A 215 -2.85 -8.36 -21.85
N ARG A 216 -3.25 -7.22 -22.40
CA ARG A 216 -2.54 -6.57 -23.51
C ARG A 216 -1.27 -5.84 -23.09
N GLU A 217 -1.27 -5.21 -21.92
CA GLU A 217 -0.09 -4.53 -21.38
C GLU A 217 1.03 -5.55 -21.14
N TYR A 218 0.71 -6.68 -20.52
CA TYR A 218 1.71 -7.67 -20.14
C TYR A 218 1.81 -8.85 -21.11
N GLU A 219 0.97 -8.95 -22.16
CA GLU A 219 0.93 -10.12 -23.05
C GLU A 219 0.79 -11.45 -22.28
N VAL A 220 -0.11 -11.47 -21.29
CA VAL A 220 -0.34 -12.61 -20.40
C VAL A 220 -1.77 -13.14 -20.50
N ASP A 221 -1.94 -14.39 -20.09
CA ASP A 221 -3.23 -14.95 -19.71
C ASP A 221 -3.45 -14.71 -18.21
N LEU A 222 -4.50 -13.96 -17.85
CA LEU A 222 -4.78 -13.64 -16.45
C LEU A 222 -5.26 -14.85 -15.64
N ASP A 223 -5.86 -15.87 -16.28
CA ASP A 223 -6.28 -17.08 -15.57
C ASP A 223 -5.03 -17.85 -15.09
N GLU A 224 -3.97 -17.88 -15.90
CA GLU A 224 -2.66 -18.44 -15.52
C GLU A 224 -1.98 -17.62 -14.42
N CYS A 225 -2.06 -16.28 -14.49
CA CYS A 225 -1.56 -15.40 -13.43
C CYS A 225 -2.27 -15.69 -12.10
N HIS A 226 -3.59 -15.91 -12.14
CA HIS A 226 -4.40 -16.27 -10.97
C HIS A 226 -4.02 -17.64 -10.41
N ARG A 227 -3.75 -18.64 -11.25
CA ARG A 227 -3.23 -19.94 -10.81
C ARG A 227 -1.92 -19.78 -10.02
N LEU A 228 -0.98 -18.99 -10.54
CA LEU A 228 0.31 -18.74 -9.88
C LEU A 228 0.17 -17.94 -8.58
N LEU A 229 -0.80 -17.03 -8.49
CA LEU A 229 -1.15 -16.35 -7.23
C LEU A 229 -1.59 -17.38 -6.16
N VAL A 230 -2.42 -18.36 -6.52
CA VAL A 230 -2.87 -19.44 -5.62
C VAL A 230 -1.74 -20.37 -5.20
N GLU A 231 -0.67 -20.46 -5.98
CA GLU A 231 0.53 -21.23 -5.60
C GLU A 231 1.51 -20.39 -4.76
N SER A 232 1.45 -19.07 -4.88
CA SER A 232 2.38 -18.16 -4.21
C SER A 232 1.90 -17.75 -2.82
N LYS A 233 2.43 -18.41 -1.78
CA LYS A 233 2.14 -18.08 -0.38
C LYS A 233 2.38 -16.60 -0.05
N ARG A 234 3.49 -16.01 -0.53
CA ARG A 234 3.81 -14.60 -0.29
C ARG A 234 2.72 -13.68 -0.83
N HIS A 235 2.29 -13.86 -2.08
CA HIS A 235 1.28 -13.00 -2.68
C HIS A 235 -0.10 -13.21 -2.04
N GLN A 236 -0.43 -14.45 -1.66
CA GLN A 236 -1.62 -14.71 -0.85
C GLN A 236 -1.59 -13.99 0.50
N ASP A 237 -0.46 -14.02 1.21
CA ASP A 237 -0.32 -13.33 2.49
C ASP A 237 -0.48 -11.81 2.31
N LEU A 238 0.05 -11.22 1.22
CA LEU A 238 -0.15 -9.81 0.88
C LEU A 238 -1.61 -9.47 0.59
N VAL A 239 -2.27 -10.26 -0.26
CA VAL A 239 -3.68 -10.08 -0.60
C VAL A 239 -4.56 -10.23 0.64
N ASN A 240 -4.32 -11.25 1.46
CA ASN A 240 -5.04 -11.48 2.71
C ASN A 240 -4.83 -10.33 3.70
N ALA A 241 -3.58 -9.87 3.89
CA ALA A 241 -3.29 -8.74 4.77
C ALA A 241 -4.00 -7.46 4.32
N TRP A 242 -4.00 -7.18 3.01
CA TRP A 242 -4.75 -6.08 2.44
C TRP A 242 -6.25 -6.25 2.67
N PHE A 243 -6.83 -7.43 2.42
CA PHE A 243 -8.25 -7.71 2.69
C PHE A 243 -8.63 -7.50 4.16
N GLU A 244 -7.82 -7.99 5.10
CA GLU A 244 -8.03 -7.77 6.54
C GLU A 244 -8.02 -6.28 6.90
N TRP A 245 -7.16 -5.49 6.24
CA TRP A 245 -7.11 -4.05 6.41
C TRP A 245 -8.33 -3.34 5.80
N VAL A 246 -8.82 -3.78 4.64
CA VAL A 246 -9.99 -3.18 3.98
C VAL A 246 -11.30 -3.59 4.68
N ARG A 247 -11.40 -4.80 5.24
CA ARG A 247 -12.65 -5.39 5.77
C ARG A 247 -13.41 -4.46 6.74
N PRO A 248 -12.78 -3.81 7.74
CA PRO A 248 -13.51 -2.89 8.62
C PRO A 248 -14.09 -1.68 7.88
N ARG A 249 -13.37 -1.15 6.87
CA ARG A 249 -13.81 0.00 6.07
C ARG A 249 -15.00 -0.31 5.18
N ILE A 250 -15.14 -1.57 4.75
CA ILE A 250 -16.33 -2.04 4.04
C ILE A 250 -17.52 -2.10 5.00
N ARG A 251 -17.33 -2.63 6.22
CA ARG A 251 -18.39 -2.75 7.24
C ARG A 251 -18.88 -1.40 7.77
N ASP A 252 -17.99 -0.41 7.87
CA ASP A 252 -18.32 0.93 8.35
C ASP A 252 -19.01 1.82 7.28
N ASN A 253 -19.19 1.32 6.05
CA ASN A 253 -20.02 2.02 5.06
C ASN A 253 -21.51 1.88 5.45
N ASP A 254 -21.97 2.91 6.15
CA ASP A 254 -23.35 3.20 6.51
C ASP A 254 -24.35 2.84 5.37
N PRO A 255 -25.26 1.88 5.58
CA PRO A 255 -26.25 1.48 4.60
C PRO A 255 -27.20 2.62 4.17
N THR A 256 -27.25 3.72 4.91
CA THR A 256 -28.01 4.93 4.54
C THR A 256 -27.31 5.83 3.53
N ARG A 257 -25.99 5.64 3.28
CA ARG A 257 -25.21 6.41 2.30
C ARG A 257 -25.37 5.94 0.85
N GLY A 258 -26.28 5.00 0.57
CA GLY A 258 -26.75 4.66 -0.78
C GLY A 258 -25.75 3.94 -1.69
N VAL A 259 -24.45 3.95 -1.38
CA VAL A 259 -23.43 3.18 -2.11
C VAL A 259 -23.32 1.80 -1.46
N ARG A 260 -24.19 0.87 -1.89
CA ARG A 260 -23.94 -0.56 -1.63
C ARG A 260 -22.63 -0.91 -2.32
N PHE A 261 -21.59 -1.23 -1.56
CA PHE A 261 -20.46 -1.99 -2.07
C PHE A 261 -20.96 -3.39 -2.43
N GLN A 262 -21.65 -3.52 -3.58
CA GLN A 262 -21.95 -4.82 -4.17
C GLN A 262 -20.67 -5.34 -4.84
N MET A 263 -19.58 -5.56 -4.10
CA MET A 263 -18.45 -6.30 -4.67
C MET A 263 -19.03 -7.52 -5.38
N PRO A 264 -18.85 -7.70 -6.70
CA PRO A 264 -19.48 -8.79 -7.38
C PRO A 264 -18.85 -10.06 -6.82
N TRP A 265 -19.63 -10.77 -6.03
CA TRP A 265 -19.21 -11.96 -5.31
C TRP A 265 -18.61 -12.99 -6.27
N TYR A 266 -19.00 -12.97 -7.55
CA TYR A 266 -18.45 -13.81 -8.61
C TYR A 266 -16.92 -13.65 -8.81
N TYR A 267 -16.29 -12.53 -8.43
CA TYR A 267 -14.83 -12.39 -8.52
C TYR A 267 -14.07 -12.94 -7.30
N LEU A 268 -14.70 -12.99 -6.12
CA LEU A 268 -14.13 -13.69 -4.96
C LEU A 268 -14.18 -15.21 -5.15
N LEU A 269 -15.08 -15.70 -6.01
CA LEU A 269 -15.31 -17.10 -6.33
C LEU A 269 -14.47 -17.58 -7.55
N GLY A 270 -13.68 -16.68 -8.16
CA GLY A 270 -13.00 -16.90 -9.44
C GLY A 270 -13.96 -16.84 -10.62
N ARG A 271 -13.45 -16.55 -11.83
CA ARG A 271 -14.23 -16.41 -13.08
C ARG A 271 -15.17 -17.59 -13.40
N GLN A 272 -14.97 -18.76 -12.77
CA GLN A 272 -15.77 -19.97 -12.96
C GLN A 272 -16.47 -20.50 -11.70
N GLY A 273 -16.41 -19.79 -10.56
CA GLY A 273 -17.02 -20.26 -9.31
C GLY A 273 -16.29 -21.43 -8.63
N GLU A 274 -15.15 -21.88 -9.16
CA GLU A 274 -14.43 -23.06 -8.68
C GLU A 274 -13.41 -22.77 -7.57
N PHE A 275 -13.07 -21.50 -7.29
CA PHE A 275 -12.05 -21.15 -6.32
C PHE A 275 -12.59 -20.20 -5.25
N ILE A 276 -13.37 -20.76 -4.33
CA ILE A 276 -13.65 -20.12 -3.05
C ILE A 276 -12.47 -20.38 -2.13
N HIS A 277 -11.75 -19.33 -1.72
CA HIS A 277 -10.75 -19.49 -0.68
C HIS A 277 -11.45 -20.04 0.59
N PRO A 278 -11.02 -21.18 1.17
CA PRO A 278 -11.79 -21.88 2.22
C PRO A 278 -12.08 -21.04 3.47
N LYS A 279 -11.25 -20.02 3.75
CA LYS A 279 -11.47 -19.09 4.87
C LYS A 279 -12.47 -17.97 4.58
N LEU A 280 -12.81 -17.75 3.30
CA LEU A 280 -13.82 -16.77 2.89
C LEU A 280 -15.21 -17.39 2.86
N LEU A 281 -15.32 -18.72 2.69
CA LEU A 281 -16.61 -19.42 2.61
C LEU A 281 -17.52 -19.16 3.83
N PRO A 282 -17.06 -19.25 5.09
CA PRO A 282 -17.93 -19.00 6.24
C PRO A 282 -18.38 -17.53 6.36
N LEU A 283 -17.54 -16.59 5.91
CA LEU A 283 -17.88 -15.16 5.90
C LEU A 283 -18.88 -14.84 4.77
N ILE A 284 -18.78 -15.54 3.64
CA ILE A 284 -19.75 -15.45 2.55
C ILE A 284 -21.10 -16.00 3.01
N GLU A 285 -21.11 -17.16 3.68
CA GLU A 285 -22.32 -17.77 4.26
C GLU A 285 -22.97 -16.84 5.31
N GLU A 286 -22.20 -16.29 6.26
CA GLU A 286 -22.69 -15.36 7.29
C GLU A 286 -23.35 -14.10 6.70
N ILE A 287 -22.81 -13.56 5.59
CA ILE A 287 -23.32 -12.36 4.93
C ILE A 287 -24.53 -12.69 4.03
N MET A 288 -24.61 -13.89 3.45
CA MET A 288 -25.76 -14.31 2.65
C MET A 288 -27.01 -14.60 3.51
N GLU A 289 -26.80 -14.96 4.77
CA GLU A 289 -27.87 -15.22 5.74
C GLU A 289 -28.40 -13.96 6.45
N SER A 290 -27.71 -12.81 6.30
CA SER A 290 -28.04 -11.52 6.93
C SER A 290 -28.73 -10.54 5.97
#